data_AF-A0A9D1GDL1-F1
#
_entry.id   AF-A0A9D1GDL1-F1
#
_cell.length_a   1.000
_cell.length_b   1.000
_cell.length_c   1.000
_cell.angle_alpha   90.00
_cell.angle_beta   90.00
_cell.angle_gamma   90.00
#
_symmetry.space_group_name_H-M   'P 1'
#
loop_
_entity.id
_entity.type
_entity.pdbx_description
1 polymer ?
#
loop_
_entity_poly.entity_id
_entity_poly.type
_entity_poly.pdbx_seq_one_letter_code
_entity_poly.pdbx_strand_id
1 'polypeptide(L)'
;MYKSSFGSKGQIQFANEHEYYTFLGYLAKSDGSTSIVWEHNENQGAWGSEGRIQVHISNMPNIGQLAITAGNGGDVISRINCNEFVENICTNHGFNYGKNQDIIKIRQTIPVQYQADFDKGLNL
;
A
#
# COMPACT_ATOMS: atom_id res chain seq x y z
N MET A 1 2.95 4.11 10.62
CA MET A 1 2.03 4.35 11.75
C MET A 1 0.66 4.75 11.23
N TYR A 2 -0.41 4.41 11.95
CA TYR A 2 -1.77 4.69 11.54
C TYR A 2 -2.05 6.21 11.43
N LYS A 3 -2.74 6.57 10.35
CA LYS A 3 -3.50 7.81 10.17
C LYS A 3 -4.82 7.44 9.51
N SER A 4 -5.89 8.16 9.81
CA SER A 4 -7.18 7.94 9.15
C SER A 4 -7.20 8.44 7.70
N SER A 5 -6.24 9.28 7.30
CA SER A 5 -6.12 9.82 5.93
C SER A 5 -4.65 10.02 5.56
N PHE A 6 -4.31 9.67 4.32
CA PHE A 6 -2.99 9.89 3.73
C PHE A 6 -3.11 10.59 2.37
N GLY A 7 -2.17 11.50 2.13
CA GLY A 7 -2.06 12.30 0.93
C GLY A 7 -2.88 13.59 1.02
N SER A 8 -2.44 14.61 0.28
CA SER A 8 -2.99 15.97 0.33
C SER A 8 -4.45 16.11 -0.08
N LYS A 9 -5.04 15.06 -0.70
CA LYS A 9 -6.44 15.00 -1.13
C LYS A 9 -7.19 13.82 -0.51
N GLY A 10 -6.63 13.18 0.52
CA GLY A 10 -7.23 11.98 1.13
C GLY A 10 -7.30 10.80 0.17
N GLN A 11 -6.21 10.57 -0.59
CA GLN A 11 -6.12 9.50 -1.58
C GLN A 11 -6.30 8.11 -0.98
N ILE A 12 -5.94 7.95 0.30
CA ILE A 12 -6.17 6.74 1.06
C ILE A 12 -6.79 7.15 2.38
N GLN A 13 -7.97 6.64 2.69
CA GLN A 13 -8.67 6.88 3.95
C GLN A 13 -9.11 5.57 4.59
N PHE A 14 -9.04 5.53 5.91
CA PHE A 14 -9.45 4.40 6.73
C PHE A 14 -10.46 4.88 7.76
N ALA A 15 -11.53 4.12 7.96
CA ALA A 15 -12.51 4.42 9.00
C ALA A 15 -11.91 4.22 10.41
N ASN A 16 -10.96 3.30 10.55
CA ASN A 16 -10.29 2.96 11.79
C ASN A 16 -8.99 2.15 11.53
N GLU A 17 -8.29 1.84 12.60
CA GLU A 17 -7.07 1.04 12.63
C GLU A 17 -7.26 -0.37 12.05
N HIS A 18 -8.41 -1.01 12.24
CA HIS A 18 -8.65 -2.37 11.73
C HIS A 18 -8.57 -2.40 10.21
N GLU A 19 -9.14 -1.40 9.52
CA GLU A 19 -9.01 -1.29 8.07
C GLU A 19 -7.56 -1.04 7.64
N TYR A 20 -6.85 -0.12 8.33
CA TYR A 20 -5.45 0.17 8.05
C TYR A 20 -4.57 -1.08 8.16
N TYR A 21 -4.70 -1.85 9.25
CA TYR A 21 -3.89 -3.04 9.47
C TYR A 21 -4.31 -4.22 8.59
N THR A 22 -5.59 -4.35 8.25
CA THR A 22 -6.05 -5.28 7.19
C THR A 22 -5.40 -4.93 5.86
N PHE A 23 -5.32 -3.64 5.52
CA PHE A 23 -4.70 -3.20 4.28
C PHE A 23 -3.19 -3.47 4.25
N LEU A 24 -2.48 -3.26 5.35
CA LEU A 24 -1.06 -3.64 5.45
C LEU A 24 -0.87 -5.14 5.23
N GLY A 25 -1.74 -5.98 5.79
CA GLY A 25 -1.73 -7.43 5.54
C GLY A 25 -1.88 -7.76 4.06
N TYR A 26 -2.87 -7.15 3.41
CA TYR A 26 -3.12 -7.35 1.98
C TYR A 26 -1.92 -6.95 1.11
N LEU A 27 -1.24 -5.84 1.43
CA LEU A 27 -0.05 -5.42 0.68
C LEU A 27 1.18 -6.31 0.94
N ALA A 28 1.24 -7.02 2.07
CA ALA A 28 2.39 -7.82 2.48
C ALA A 28 2.44 -9.23 1.88
N LYS A 29 1.32 -9.75 1.36
CA LYS A 29 1.18 -11.18 1.00
C LYS A 29 2.12 -11.70 -0.10
N SER A 30 2.74 -10.79 -0.87
CA SER A 30 3.78 -11.14 -1.87
C SER A 30 3.34 -12.18 -2.92
N ASP A 31 2.05 -12.27 -3.20
CA ASP A 31 1.47 -13.21 -4.19
C ASP A 31 1.41 -12.62 -5.60
N GLY A 32 1.96 -11.41 -5.77
CA GLY A 32 1.96 -10.67 -7.03
C GLY A 32 0.72 -9.80 -7.27
N SER A 33 -0.26 -9.75 -6.36
CA SER A 33 -1.44 -8.90 -6.53
C SER A 33 -1.11 -7.40 -6.52
N THR A 34 -0.08 -7.02 -5.77
CA THR A 34 0.36 -5.63 -5.61
C THR A 34 1.88 -5.50 -5.63
N SER A 35 2.37 -4.31 -5.95
CA SER A 35 3.75 -3.89 -5.69
C SER A 35 3.83 -2.46 -5.19
N ILE A 36 4.88 -2.17 -4.43
CA ILE A 36 5.17 -0.81 -3.93
C ILE A 36 6.27 -0.21 -4.80
N VAL A 37 6.09 1.00 -5.31
CA VAL A 37 7.09 1.66 -6.16
C VAL A 37 7.37 3.08 -5.68
N TRP A 38 8.61 3.50 -5.87
CA TRP A 38 9.04 4.89 -5.78
C TRP A 38 9.65 5.29 -7.11
N GLU A 39 8.92 6.05 -7.90
CA GLU A 39 9.30 6.44 -9.25
C GLU A 39 10.00 7.80 -9.21
N HIS A 40 11.27 7.84 -9.57
CA HIS A 40 12.08 9.06 -9.66
C HIS A 40 11.76 9.85 -10.95
N ASN A 41 10.53 10.31 -11.07
CA ASN A 41 10.03 11.00 -12.26
C ASN A 41 10.72 12.35 -12.51
N GLU A 42 11.37 12.93 -11.49
CA GLU A 42 12.24 14.11 -11.64
C GLU A 42 13.39 13.87 -12.63
N ASN A 43 13.88 12.63 -12.73
CA ASN A 43 14.90 12.25 -13.71
C ASN A 43 14.36 12.26 -15.15
N GLN A 44 13.05 12.42 -15.32
CA GLN A 44 12.33 12.46 -16.58
C GLN A 44 11.63 13.82 -16.81
N GLY A 45 11.98 14.84 -16.02
CA GLY A 45 11.47 16.21 -16.15
C GLY A 45 10.18 16.52 -15.39
N ALA A 46 9.70 15.60 -14.52
CA ALA A 46 8.63 15.90 -13.59
C ALA A 46 9.13 16.71 -12.38
N TRP A 47 8.19 17.19 -11.56
CA TRP A 47 8.49 18.05 -10.42
C TRP A 47 9.05 17.29 -9.20
N GLY A 48 8.92 15.96 -9.18
CA GLY A 48 9.38 15.14 -8.07
C GLY A 48 9.02 13.67 -8.25
N SER A 49 9.45 12.87 -7.27
CA SER A 49 9.20 11.44 -7.25
C SER A 49 7.76 11.12 -6.85
N GLU A 50 7.26 9.96 -7.29
CA GLU A 50 5.93 9.48 -6.94
C GLU A 50 5.98 8.10 -6.29
N GLY A 51 5.44 8.01 -5.07
CA GLY A 51 5.16 6.77 -4.38
C GLY A 51 3.81 6.21 -4.82
N ARG A 52 3.80 4.97 -5.31
CA ARG A 52 2.57 4.29 -5.72
C ARG A 52 2.46 2.88 -5.16
N ILE A 53 1.21 2.46 -5.00
CA ILE A 53 0.85 1.05 -4.97
C ILE A 53 0.34 0.70 -6.37
N GLN A 54 1.00 -0.25 -7.01
CA GLN A 54 0.54 -0.82 -8.28
C GLN A 54 -0.29 -2.06 -7.98
N VAL A 55 -1.44 -2.20 -8.64
CA VAL A 55 -2.33 -3.35 -8.51
C VAL A 55 -2.32 -4.12 -9.83
N HIS A 56 -2.07 -5.43 -9.75
CA HIS A 56 -1.87 -6.32 -10.89
C HIS A 56 -3.05 -7.28 -11.13
N ILE A 57 -4.13 -7.13 -10.36
CA ILE A 57 -5.37 -7.90 -10.48
C ILE A 57 -6.55 -6.97 -10.78
N SER A 58 -7.60 -7.52 -11.39
CA SER A 58 -8.79 -6.76 -11.77
C SER A 58 -9.69 -6.36 -10.60
N ASN A 59 -9.78 -7.21 -9.56
CA ASN A 59 -10.68 -7.04 -8.44
C ASN A 59 -9.90 -6.96 -7.15
N MET A 60 -9.59 -5.74 -6.72
CA MET A 60 -9.01 -5.51 -5.41
C MET A 60 -10.10 -5.61 -4.32
N PRO A 61 -9.83 -6.23 -3.16
CA PRO A 61 -10.74 -6.23 -2.04
C PRO A 61 -11.08 -4.79 -1.61
N ASN A 62 -12.32 -4.56 -1.19
CA ASN A 62 -12.74 -3.28 -0.66
C ASN A 62 -12.20 -3.10 0.77
N ILE A 63 -11.05 -2.42 0.90
CA ILE A 63 -10.40 -2.11 2.18
C ILE A 63 -10.10 -0.62 2.22
N GLY A 64 -10.80 0.11 3.11
CA GLY A 64 -10.73 1.57 3.17
C GLY A 64 -11.32 2.24 1.93
N GLN A 65 -11.11 3.56 1.82
CA GLN A 65 -11.47 4.36 0.66
C GLN A 65 -10.19 4.73 -0.09
N LEU A 66 -10.06 4.23 -1.32
CA LEU A 66 -8.85 4.34 -2.12
C LEU A 66 -9.13 5.09 -3.42
N ALA A 67 -8.39 6.16 -3.67
CA ALA A 67 -8.42 6.89 -4.94
C ALA A 67 -7.66 6.08 -6.00
N ILE A 68 -8.35 5.13 -6.62
CA ILE A 68 -7.80 4.24 -7.64
C ILE A 68 -7.81 4.96 -9.00
N THR A 69 -6.67 4.88 -9.69
CA THR A 69 -6.46 5.44 -11.04
C THR A 69 -6.11 4.32 -12.01
N ALA A 70 -6.30 4.57 -13.31
CA ALA A 70 -5.95 3.62 -14.36
C ALA A 70 -4.45 3.26 -14.30
N GLY A 71 -4.11 2.02 -14.63
CA GLY A 71 -2.74 1.54 -14.72
C GLY A 71 -1.97 2.04 -15.95
N ASN A 72 -0.97 1.29 -16.39
CA ASN A 72 -0.09 1.67 -17.50
C ASN A 72 -0.46 0.99 -18.84
N GLY A 73 -1.54 0.20 -18.88
CA GLY A 73 -1.94 -0.57 -20.06
C GLY A 73 -1.14 -1.87 -20.27
N GLY A 74 -0.23 -2.20 -19.35
CA GLY A 74 0.53 -3.46 -19.28
C GLY A 74 0.07 -4.32 -18.11
N ASP A 75 1.03 -4.82 -17.31
CA ASP A 75 0.76 -5.69 -16.15
C ASP A 75 0.22 -4.93 -14.93
N VAL A 76 0.23 -3.59 -14.95
CA VAL A 76 -0.39 -2.76 -13.92
C VAL A 76 -1.81 -2.43 -14.37
N ILE A 77 -2.79 -2.99 -13.69
CA ILE A 77 -4.21 -2.79 -13.96
C ILE A 77 -4.68 -1.44 -13.42
N SER A 78 -4.29 -1.12 -12.18
CA SER A 78 -4.63 0.14 -11.53
C SER A 78 -3.53 0.61 -10.58
N ARG A 79 -3.60 1.88 -10.18
CA ARG A 79 -2.61 2.53 -9.32
C ARG A 79 -3.30 3.32 -8.22
N ILE A 80 -2.73 3.29 -7.03
CA ILE A 80 -3.06 4.20 -5.94
C ILE A 80 -1.83 5.07 -5.70
N ASN A 81 -1.98 6.38 -5.88
CA ASN A 81 -0.87 7.35 -5.80
C ASN A 81 -0.90 8.06 -4.46
N CYS A 82 0.09 7.81 -3.61
CA CYS A 82 0.16 8.44 -2.30
C CYS A 82 1.58 8.33 -1.71
N ASN A 83 2.42 9.35 -1.96
CA ASN A 83 3.79 9.42 -1.43
C ASN A 83 3.81 9.25 0.09
N GLU A 84 2.95 9.98 0.81
CA GLU A 84 2.90 9.95 2.27
C GLU A 84 2.61 8.54 2.80
N PHE A 85 1.70 7.79 2.17
CA PHE A 85 1.40 6.42 2.59
C PHE A 85 2.57 5.48 2.30
N VAL A 86 3.17 5.56 1.12
CA VAL A 86 4.31 4.72 0.74
C VAL A 86 5.51 4.96 1.65
N GLU A 87 5.87 6.23 1.90
CA GLU A 87 6.92 6.59 2.86
C GLU A 87 6.60 6.04 4.26
N ASN A 88 5.36 6.17 4.70
CA ASN A 88 4.91 5.72 6.01
C ASN A 88 5.07 4.20 6.18
N ILE A 89 4.68 3.39 5.19
CA ILE A 89 4.78 1.92 5.30
C ILE A 89 6.21 1.43 5.14
N CYS A 90 7.03 2.05 4.29
CA CYS A 90 8.43 1.68 4.15
C CYS A 90 9.22 2.04 5.42
N THR A 91 9.00 3.24 5.98
CA THR A 91 9.74 3.73 7.16
C THR A 91 9.33 3.03 8.45
N ASN A 92 8.02 2.86 8.68
CA ASN A 92 7.53 2.39 9.98
C ASN A 92 7.20 0.90 10.03
N HIS A 93 6.94 0.28 8.87
CA HIS A 93 6.52 -1.11 8.79
C HIS A 93 7.52 -1.98 8.03
N GLY A 94 8.54 -1.38 7.39
CA GLY A 94 9.62 -2.12 6.75
C GLY A 94 9.26 -2.74 5.41
N PHE A 95 8.26 -2.19 4.71
CA PHE A 95 7.92 -2.57 3.34
C PHE A 95 9.10 -2.28 2.40
N ASN A 96 9.28 -3.17 1.42
CA ASN A 96 10.24 -3.02 0.34
C ASN A 96 9.56 -2.51 -0.91
N TYR A 97 10.31 -1.80 -1.76
CA TYR A 97 9.88 -1.56 -3.13
C TYR A 97 9.90 -2.88 -3.92
N GLY A 98 8.87 -3.08 -4.75
CA GLY A 98 8.63 -4.28 -5.52
C GLY A 98 7.46 -5.13 -5.00
N LYS A 99 7.40 -6.37 -5.49
CA LYS A 99 6.33 -7.34 -5.20
C LYS A 99 6.57 -8.14 -3.92
N ASN A 100 7.82 -8.27 -3.49
CA ASN A 100 8.22 -9.17 -2.41
C ASN A 100 8.40 -8.41 -1.09
N GLN A 101 7.74 -8.88 -0.05
CA GLN A 101 7.70 -8.27 1.28
C GLN A 101 8.15 -9.27 2.34
N ASP A 102 8.71 -8.77 3.44
CA ASP A 102 9.05 -9.58 4.60
C ASP A 102 7.86 -9.59 5.58
N ILE A 103 7.00 -10.59 5.45
CA ILE A 103 5.77 -10.71 6.24
C ILE A 103 6.08 -10.74 7.74
N ILE A 104 7.14 -11.46 8.15
CA ILE A 104 7.49 -11.60 9.57
C ILE A 104 7.91 -10.25 10.13
N LYS A 105 8.80 -9.54 9.43
CA LYS A 105 9.26 -8.20 9.82
C LYS A 105 8.11 -7.20 9.87
N ILE A 106 7.24 -7.17 8.86
CA ILE A 106 6.09 -6.27 8.82
C ILE A 106 5.16 -6.58 9.99
N ARG A 107 4.80 -7.85 10.20
CA ARG A 107 3.89 -8.30 11.27
C ARG A 107 4.38 -7.91 12.66
N GLN A 108 5.69 -7.89 12.90
CA GLN A 108 6.28 -7.46 14.18
C GLN A 108 6.05 -5.97 14.49
N THR A 109 5.80 -5.14 13.48
CA THR A 109 5.47 -3.72 13.66
C THR A 109 3.98 -3.46 13.94
N ILE A 110 3.16 -4.51 13.88
CA ILE A 110 1.71 -4.42 14.07
C ILE A 110 1.38 -4.58 15.56
N PRO A 111 0.63 -3.64 16.18
CA PRO A 111 0.17 -3.81 17.55
C PRO A 111 -0.58 -5.13 17.73
N VAL A 112 -0.37 -5.81 18.85
CA VAL A 112 -0.90 -7.16 19.12
C VAL A 112 -2.41 -7.25 18.86
N GLN A 113 -3.17 -6.24 19.27
CA GLN A 113 -4.63 -6.20 19.09
C GLN A 113 -5.10 -6.15 17.62
N TYR A 114 -4.23 -5.80 16.68
CA TYR A 114 -4.53 -5.72 15.24
C TYR A 114 -3.78 -6.76 14.40
N GLN A 115 -3.07 -7.69 15.03
CA GLN A 115 -2.39 -8.77 14.29
C GLN A 115 -3.40 -9.68 13.56
N ALA A 116 -4.58 -9.90 14.15
CA ALA A 116 -5.64 -10.66 13.49
C ALA A 116 -6.17 -9.96 12.21
N ASP A 117 -6.23 -8.62 12.21
CA ASP A 117 -6.61 -7.84 11.03
C ASP A 117 -5.54 -7.94 9.94
N PHE A 118 -4.26 -7.84 10.31
CA PHE A 118 -3.14 -8.06 9.39
C PHE A 118 -3.18 -9.48 8.80
N ASP A 119 -3.37 -10.50 9.63
CA ASP A 119 -3.46 -11.90 9.19
C ASP A 119 -4.69 -12.13 8.30
N LYS A 120 -5.81 -11.45 8.57
CA LYS A 120 -6.97 -11.43 7.66
C LYS A 120 -6.59 -10.85 6.30
N GLY A 121 -5.87 -9.74 6.28
CA GLY A 121 -5.38 -9.10 5.06
C GLY A 121 -4.52 -10.03 4.20
N LEU A 122 -3.66 -10.84 4.81
CA LEU A 122 -2.82 -11.82 4.11
C LEU A 122 -3.63 -12.89 3.36
N ASN A 123 -4.89 -13.13 3.76
CA ASN A 123 -5.75 -14.18 3.22
C ASN A 123 -6.80 -13.65 2.22
N LEU A 124 -6.71 -12.37 1.81
CA LEU A 124 -7.61 -11.73 0.84
C LEU A 124 -7.11 -11.81 -0.60
#